data_AF-A0A9D8J1P9-F1
#
_entry.id   AF-A0A9D8J1P9-F1
#
_cell.length_a   1.000
_cell.length_b   1.000
_cell.length_c   1.000
_cell.angle_alpha   90.00
_cell.angle_beta   90.00
_cell.angle_gamma   90.00
#
_symmetry.space_group_name_H-M   'P 1'
#
loop_
_entity.id
_entity.type
_entity.pdbx_description
1 polymer ?
#
loop_
_entity_poly.entity_id
_entity_poly.type
_entity_poly.pdbx_seq_one_letter_code
_entity_poly.pdbx_strand_id
1 'polypeptide(L)'
;MSSRQMPFWVLQACLVTVAACAAKKPLPPAPEPMVVSADRSGADLALVPGQELVIRLPGNPTTGYRWSSFGPTEAVLIATRPAAYERDAGTSRRVGAGGFEIWRFVATRAGTAELRFEYRRPWETGVAPIQVVRYTVSVR
;
A
#
# COMPACT_ATOMS: atom_id res chain seq x y z
N MET A 1 27.64 60.36 -57.15
CA MET A 1 28.10 58.96 -57.33
C MET A 1 28.86 58.57 -56.07
N SER A 2 28.24 57.77 -55.20
CA SER A 2 28.52 56.33 -55.01
C SER A 2 29.96 56.07 -54.57
N SER A 3 30.32 55.37 -53.49
CA SER A 3 29.64 54.78 -52.33
C SER A 3 30.79 54.47 -51.36
N ARG A 4 30.69 54.80 -50.07
CA ARG A 4 31.58 54.22 -49.05
C ARG A 4 30.99 52.89 -48.63
N GLN A 5 31.59 51.79 -49.07
CA GLN A 5 31.28 50.44 -48.62
C GLN A 5 32.17 50.14 -47.40
N MET A 6 31.57 49.96 -46.22
CA MET A 6 32.24 49.40 -45.04
C MET A 6 31.72 47.96 -44.84
N PRO A 7 32.57 46.92 -44.83
CA PRO A 7 32.14 45.55 -44.62
C PRO A 7 32.00 45.20 -43.13
N PHE A 8 30.76 45.07 -42.68
CA PHE A 8 30.16 43.89 -42.05
C PHE A 8 31.10 42.88 -41.31
N TRP A 9 31.40 43.09 -40.04
CA TRP A 9 31.96 42.11 -39.06
C TRP A 9 31.70 42.70 -37.66
N VAL A 10 31.07 42.12 -36.64
CA VAL A 10 30.50 40.81 -36.29
C VAL A 10 29.40 41.06 -35.24
N LEU A 11 28.34 40.26 -35.26
CA LEU A 11 27.29 40.21 -34.25
C LEU A 11 27.87 40.01 -32.83
N GLN A 12 27.57 40.92 -31.91
CA GLN A 12 27.70 40.64 -30.48
C GLN A 12 26.36 40.07 -29.99
N ALA A 13 26.24 38.74 -30.04
CA ALA A 13 25.12 38.02 -29.45
C ALA A 13 25.25 38.06 -27.92
N CYS A 14 24.38 38.83 -27.25
CA CYS A 14 24.18 38.72 -25.80
C CYS A 14 23.60 37.33 -25.48
N LEU A 15 24.46 36.42 -25.03
CA LEU A 15 24.03 35.17 -24.40
C LEU A 15 23.39 35.51 -23.05
N VAL A 16 22.07 35.59 -22.99
CA VAL A 16 21.32 35.63 -21.73
C VAL A 16 21.06 34.18 -21.33
N THR A 17 21.91 33.64 -20.46
CA THR A 17 21.64 32.35 -19.81
C THR A 17 20.69 32.57 -18.65
N VAL A 18 19.39 32.38 -18.87
CA VAL A 18 18.45 32.20 -17.78
C VAL A 18 18.68 30.80 -17.21
N ALA A 19 19.51 30.71 -16.17
CA ALA A 19 19.60 29.52 -15.33
C ALA A 19 18.31 29.43 -14.50
N ALA A 20 17.26 28.82 -15.07
CA ALA A 20 16.06 28.48 -14.33
C ALA A 20 16.36 27.28 -13.41
N CYS A 21 16.78 27.55 -12.18
CA CYS A 21 16.74 26.54 -11.11
C CYS A 21 15.27 26.23 -10.83
N ALA A 22 14.72 25.22 -11.52
CA ALA A 22 13.45 24.61 -11.15
C ALA A 22 13.62 23.95 -9.77
N ALA A 23 13.33 24.69 -8.71
CA ALA A 23 13.25 24.15 -7.36
C ALA A 23 12.11 23.12 -7.33
N LYS A 24 12.46 21.83 -7.41
CA LYS A 24 11.51 20.74 -7.11
C LYS A 24 11.08 20.90 -5.66
N LYS A 25 9.86 21.39 -5.44
CA LYS A 25 9.23 21.40 -4.11
C LYS A 25 9.31 19.98 -3.54
N PRO A 26 9.91 19.75 -2.36
CA PRO A 26 9.94 18.43 -1.75
C PRO A 26 8.50 17.95 -1.55
N LEU A 27 8.19 16.73 -1.99
CA LEU A 27 6.90 16.11 -1.72
C LEU A 27 6.77 15.95 -0.20
N PRO A 28 5.58 16.17 0.39
CA PRO A 28 5.34 15.82 1.78
C PRO A 28 5.71 14.36 2.04
N PRO A 29 6.24 14.02 3.23
CA PRO A 29 6.50 12.63 3.57
C PRO A 29 5.19 11.84 3.55
N ALA A 30 5.22 10.65 2.97
CA ALA A 30 4.07 9.76 2.96
C ALA A 30 3.70 9.34 4.41
N PRO A 31 2.41 9.13 4.71
CA PRO A 31 1.99 8.60 6.01
C PRO A 31 2.64 7.24 6.31
N GLU A 32 3.01 7.00 7.56
CA GLU A 32 3.58 5.72 7.97
C GLU A 32 2.54 4.58 7.87
N PRO A 33 2.93 3.39 7.38
CA PRO A 33 2.02 2.23 7.34
C PRO A 33 1.52 1.83 8.72
N MET A 34 0.22 1.59 8.84
CA MET A 34 -0.37 0.96 10.02
C MET A 34 -0.26 -0.56 9.90
N VAL A 35 0.37 -1.21 10.88
CA VAL A 35 0.46 -2.67 10.94
C VAL A 35 -0.44 -3.20 12.05
N VAL A 36 -1.31 -4.17 11.74
CA VAL A 36 -2.25 -4.76 12.70
C VAL A 36 -2.29 -6.28 12.57
N SER A 37 -2.50 -6.98 13.69
CA SER A 37 -2.58 -8.43 13.76
C SER A 37 -3.89 -8.91 14.39
N ALA A 38 -4.14 -10.22 14.33
CA ALA A 38 -5.40 -10.84 14.74
C ALA A 38 -5.80 -10.60 16.21
N ASP A 39 -4.86 -10.29 17.10
CA ASP A 39 -5.10 -9.91 18.49
C ASP A 39 -5.90 -8.60 18.64
N ARG A 40 -5.91 -7.76 17.59
CA ARG A 40 -6.67 -6.52 17.51
C ARG A 40 -8.02 -6.70 16.80
N SER A 41 -8.51 -7.93 16.64
CA SER A 41 -9.83 -8.18 16.04
C SER A 41 -10.93 -7.41 16.79
N GLY A 42 -11.82 -6.75 16.04
CA GLY A 42 -12.87 -5.87 16.55
C GLY A 42 -12.43 -4.43 16.77
N ALA A 43 -11.18 -4.07 16.46
CA ALA A 43 -10.69 -2.70 16.62
C ALA A 43 -11.19 -1.75 15.53
N ASP A 44 -11.36 -0.49 15.93
CA ASP A 44 -11.50 0.65 15.02
C ASP A 44 -10.11 1.17 14.64
N LEU A 45 -9.83 1.20 13.34
CA LEU A 45 -8.57 1.64 12.75
C LEU A 45 -8.80 2.98 12.06
N ALA A 46 -8.11 4.02 12.52
CA ALA A 46 -8.17 5.35 11.93
C ALA A 46 -6.98 5.56 10.98
N LEU A 47 -7.26 5.86 9.72
CA LEU A 47 -6.28 6.12 8.67
C LEU A 47 -6.51 7.50 8.04
N VAL A 48 -5.49 7.99 7.34
CA VAL A 48 -5.59 9.15 6.45
C VAL A 48 -5.49 8.71 4.98
N PRO A 49 -6.02 9.47 4.00
CA PRO A 49 -5.84 9.16 2.59
C PRO A 49 -4.35 9.00 2.22
N GLY A 50 -4.05 7.96 1.45
CA GLY A 50 -2.69 7.56 1.05
C GLY A 50 -1.95 6.67 2.07
N GLN A 51 -2.48 6.48 3.27
CA GLN A 51 -1.86 5.61 4.28
C GLN A 51 -2.05 4.13 3.93
N GLU A 52 -0.98 3.34 4.07
CA GLU A 52 -1.04 1.88 3.92
C GLU A 52 -1.54 1.23 5.22
N LEU A 53 -2.44 0.26 5.10
CA LEU A 53 -2.83 -0.66 6.15
C LEU A 53 -2.31 -2.06 5.82
N VAL A 54 -1.49 -2.61 6.71
CA VAL A 54 -0.90 -3.95 6.60
C VAL A 54 -1.51 -4.85 7.68
N ILE A 55 -2.26 -5.86 7.27
CA ILE A 55 -2.87 -6.83 8.18
C ILE A 55 -2.06 -8.12 8.16
N ARG A 56 -1.59 -8.55 9.33
CA ARG A 56 -0.77 -9.76 9.53
C ARG A 56 -1.59 -10.81 10.30
N LEU A 57 -2.10 -11.81 9.60
CA LEU A 57 -2.91 -12.86 10.22
C LEU A 57 -2.10 -14.15 10.37
N PRO A 58 -2.04 -14.77 11.55
CA PRO A 58 -1.35 -16.04 11.72
C PRO A 58 -1.98 -17.11 10.84
N GLY A 59 -1.16 -17.96 10.23
CA GLY A 59 -1.65 -19.03 9.37
C GLY A 59 -0.60 -20.13 9.20
N ASN A 60 -1.07 -21.35 8.94
CA ASN A 60 -0.20 -22.46 8.60
C ASN A 60 -0.68 -23.16 7.31
N PRO A 61 -0.05 -22.91 6.15
CA PRO A 61 -0.49 -23.46 4.88
C PRO A 61 -0.36 -24.99 4.81
N THR A 62 0.43 -25.64 5.68
CA THR A 62 0.56 -27.11 5.70
C THR A 62 -0.68 -27.81 6.25
N THR A 63 -1.58 -27.07 6.91
CA THR A 63 -2.83 -27.60 7.48
C THR A 63 -4.01 -27.54 6.49
N GLY A 64 -3.82 -26.88 5.35
CA GLY A 64 -4.84 -26.64 4.34
C GLY A 64 -5.74 -25.43 4.58
N TYR A 65 -5.67 -24.81 5.75
CA TYR A 65 -6.44 -23.60 6.05
C TYR A 65 -5.82 -22.35 5.40
N ARG A 66 -6.67 -21.44 4.92
CA ARG A 66 -6.30 -20.14 4.32
C ARG A 66 -7.26 -19.05 4.79
N TRP A 67 -6.79 -17.80 4.82
CA TRP A 67 -7.68 -16.67 5.03
C TRP A 67 -8.40 -16.30 3.74
N SER A 68 -9.62 -15.80 3.87
CA SER A 68 -10.39 -15.18 2.79
C SER A 68 -10.95 -13.86 3.30
N SER A 69 -10.78 -12.79 2.54
CA SER A 69 -11.32 -11.47 2.86
C SER A 69 -12.72 -11.28 2.28
N PHE A 70 -13.60 -10.65 3.05
CA PHE A 70 -14.97 -10.29 2.69
C PHE A 70 -15.24 -8.82 3.09
N GLY A 71 -15.93 -8.08 2.22
CA GLY A 71 -16.41 -6.72 2.50
C GLY A 71 -16.32 -5.79 1.28
N PRO A 72 -17.16 -4.74 1.20
CA PRO A 72 -17.05 -3.72 0.18
C PRO A 72 -15.90 -2.77 0.54
N THR A 73 -14.71 -2.99 -0.04
CA THR A 73 -13.52 -2.20 0.32
C THR A 73 -13.21 -1.11 -0.69
N GLU A 74 -13.43 -1.34 -1.99
CA GLU A 74 -12.80 -0.53 -3.07
C GLU A 74 -13.11 0.98 -3.01
N ALA A 75 -14.25 1.34 -2.41
CA ALA A 75 -14.63 2.73 -2.18
C ALA A 75 -13.72 3.46 -1.19
N VAL A 76 -13.21 2.81 -0.14
CA VAL A 76 -12.47 3.46 0.98
C VAL A 76 -11.04 2.89 1.09
N LEU A 77 -10.86 1.63 0.73
CA LEU A 77 -9.63 0.85 0.80
C LEU A 77 -9.44 0.06 -0.49
N ILE A 78 -8.30 0.25 -1.15
CA ILE A 78 -7.92 -0.57 -2.31
C ILE A 78 -6.85 -1.57 -1.87
N ALA A 79 -7.09 -2.85 -2.13
CA ALA A 79 -6.06 -3.88 -1.98
C ALA A 79 -4.94 -3.64 -2.99
N THR A 80 -3.69 -3.54 -2.53
CA THR A 80 -2.57 -3.18 -3.41
C THR A 80 -1.99 -4.39 -4.15
N ARG A 81 -2.19 -5.59 -3.61
CA ARG A 81 -1.74 -6.86 -4.19
C ARG A 81 -2.49 -8.05 -3.58
N PRO A 82 -2.44 -9.23 -4.22
CA PRO A 82 -2.89 -10.47 -3.59
C PRO A 82 -2.19 -10.70 -2.24
N ALA A 83 -2.88 -11.36 -1.32
CA ALA A 83 -2.33 -11.73 -0.03
C ALA A 83 -1.06 -12.57 -0.21
N ALA A 84 -0.05 -12.32 0.64
CA ALA A 84 1.22 -13.02 0.60
C ALA A 84 1.46 -13.80 1.88
N TYR A 85 2.10 -14.96 1.79
CA TYR A 85 2.51 -15.72 2.96
C TYR A 85 3.97 -15.43 3.32
N GLU A 86 4.21 -15.09 4.58
CA GLU A 86 5.53 -14.92 5.17
C GLU A 86 5.74 -15.97 6.27
N ARG A 87 6.82 -16.77 6.19
CA ARG A 87 7.20 -17.68 7.28
C ARG A 87 7.60 -16.87 8.51
N ASP A 88 7.29 -17.39 9.70
CA ASP A 88 7.86 -16.84 10.92
C ASP A 88 9.39 -16.98 10.90
N ALA A 89 10.09 -15.85 11.05
CA ALA A 89 11.54 -15.78 11.01
C ALA A 89 12.17 -16.68 12.09
N GLY A 90 11.56 -16.78 13.27
CA GLY A 90 12.04 -17.59 14.38
C GLY A 90 11.96 -19.10 14.14
N THR A 91 11.14 -19.52 13.18
CA THR A 91 10.92 -20.94 12.87
C THR A 91 11.15 -21.29 11.41
N SER A 92 11.75 -20.38 10.64
CA SER A 92 11.93 -20.46 9.17
C SER A 92 12.62 -21.74 8.67
N ARG A 93 13.41 -22.41 9.51
CA ARG A 93 14.11 -23.68 9.21
C ARG A 93 13.32 -24.96 9.57
N ARG A 94 12.15 -24.85 10.20
CA ARG A 94 11.32 -26.01 10.58
C ARG A 94 10.22 -26.26 9.55
N VAL A 95 10.20 -27.47 8.98
CA VAL A 95 9.09 -27.94 8.13
C VAL A 95 7.81 -27.99 8.97
N GLY A 96 6.70 -27.48 8.43
CA GLY A 96 5.41 -27.42 9.13
C GLY A 96 5.22 -26.22 10.06
N ALA A 97 6.22 -25.36 10.21
CA ALA A 97 6.07 -24.14 10.99
C ALA A 97 5.11 -23.15 10.31
N GLY A 98 4.25 -22.55 11.11
CA GLY A 98 3.34 -21.50 10.68
C GLY A 98 4.07 -20.20 10.30
N GLY A 99 3.27 -19.20 10.01
CA GLY A 99 3.72 -17.88 9.60
C GLY A 99 2.52 -16.95 9.57
N PHE A 100 2.55 -16.01 8.63
CA PHE A 100 1.55 -14.96 8.51
C PHE A 100 1.06 -14.84 7.07
N GLU A 101 -0.24 -14.66 6.91
CA GLU A 101 -0.83 -14.16 5.69
C GLU A 101 -0.95 -12.63 5.79
N ILE A 102 -0.38 -11.95 4.80
CA ILE A 102 -0.15 -10.51 4.78
C ILE A 102 -1.07 -9.89 3.74
N TRP A 103 -1.95 -9.01 4.20
CA TRP A 103 -2.89 -8.26 3.38
C TRP A 103 -2.51 -6.79 3.41
N ARG A 104 -2.59 -6.11 2.26
CA ARG A 104 -2.17 -4.71 2.13
C ARG A 104 -3.25 -3.92 1.42
N PHE A 105 -3.62 -2.81 2.06
CA PHE A 105 -4.61 -1.88 1.56
C PHE A 105 -4.04 -0.47 1.58
N VAL A 106 -4.52 0.39 0.69
CA VAL A 106 -4.27 1.83 0.75
C VAL A 106 -5.61 2.53 0.97
N ALA A 107 -5.65 3.43 1.95
CA ALA A 107 -6.78 4.31 2.19
C ALA A 107 -6.88 5.33 1.04
N THR A 108 -8.03 5.40 0.37
CA THR A 108 -8.18 6.22 -0.85
C THR A 108 -8.94 7.51 -0.61
N ARG A 109 -10.08 7.43 0.06
CA ARG A 109 -10.94 8.58 0.37
C ARG A 109 -11.59 8.43 1.74
N ALA A 110 -12.06 9.56 2.27
CA ALA A 110 -12.78 9.58 3.52
C ALA A 110 -14.02 8.67 3.51
N GLY A 111 -14.29 8.02 4.64
CA GLY A 111 -15.40 7.07 4.80
C GLY A 111 -15.07 5.94 5.75
N THR A 112 -15.99 4.99 5.87
CA THR A 112 -15.84 3.82 6.74
C THR A 112 -15.97 2.54 5.91
N ALA A 113 -15.14 1.55 6.20
CA ALA A 113 -15.21 0.22 5.61
C ALA A 113 -15.03 -0.85 6.69
N GLU A 114 -15.72 -1.98 6.52
CA GLU A 114 -15.48 -3.17 7.34
C GLU A 114 -14.61 -4.17 6.58
N LEU A 115 -13.56 -4.63 7.25
CA LEU A 115 -12.74 -5.74 6.80
C LEU A 115 -13.08 -6.98 7.62
N ARG A 116 -13.50 -8.06 6.95
CA ARG A 116 -13.74 -9.36 7.58
C ARG A 116 -12.83 -10.40 6.93
N PHE A 117 -12.14 -11.18 7.74
CA PHE A 117 -11.31 -12.30 7.31
C PHE A 117 -11.80 -13.59 7.94
N GLU A 118 -11.87 -14.66 7.16
CA GLU A 118 -12.30 -15.98 7.62
C GLU A 118 -11.22 -17.02 7.35
N TYR A 119 -10.86 -17.81 8.37
CA TYR A 119 -9.87 -18.88 8.26
C TYR A 119 -10.57 -20.23 8.11
N ARG A 120 -10.47 -20.81 6.92
CA ARG A 120 -11.15 -22.07 6.56
C ARG A 120 -10.38 -22.86 5.52
N ARG A 121 -10.76 -24.13 5.34
CA ARG A 121 -10.32 -24.93 4.21
C ARG A 121 -11.25 -24.67 3.03
N PRO A 122 -10.74 -24.23 1.86
CA PRO A 122 -11.60 -23.83 0.75
C PRO A 122 -12.36 -25.00 0.10
N TRP A 123 -11.97 -26.25 0.35
CA TRP A 123 -12.63 -27.46 -0.17
C TRP A 123 -13.67 -28.08 0.78
N GLU A 124 -13.76 -27.62 2.03
CA GLU A 124 -14.75 -28.12 2.98
C GLU A 124 -16.05 -27.32 2.82
N THR A 125 -17.11 -27.97 2.36
CA THR A 125 -18.42 -27.34 2.18
C THR A 125 -19.26 -27.45 3.46
N GLY A 126 -20.02 -26.41 3.79
CA GLY A 126 -20.90 -26.41 4.97
C GLY A 126 -20.18 -26.37 6.33
N VAL A 127 -18.85 -26.23 6.34
CA VAL A 127 -18.06 -26.11 7.57
C VAL A 127 -17.84 -24.64 7.90
N ALA A 128 -18.12 -24.25 9.15
CA ALA A 128 -17.89 -22.89 9.63
C ALA A 128 -16.37 -22.58 9.69
N PRO A 129 -15.96 -21.32 9.46
CA PRO A 129 -14.56 -20.94 9.63
C PRO A 129 -14.13 -21.15 11.08
N ILE A 130 -12.91 -21.66 11.27
CA ILE A 130 -12.38 -21.93 12.62
C ILE A 130 -11.91 -20.65 13.32
N GLN A 131 -11.73 -19.57 12.55
CA GLN A 131 -11.39 -18.25 13.07
C GLN A 131 -11.98 -17.16 12.17
N VAL A 132 -12.44 -16.07 12.79
CA VAL A 132 -12.90 -14.87 12.11
C VAL A 132 -12.22 -13.65 12.73
N VAL A 133 -11.67 -12.78 11.89
CA VAL A 133 -11.03 -11.52 12.30
C VAL A 133 -11.73 -10.36 11.62
N ARG A 134 -11.97 -9.27 12.35
CA ARG A 134 -12.69 -8.10 11.85
C ARG A 134 -11.98 -6.80 12.22
N TYR A 135 -12.08 -5.80 11.36
CA TYR A 135 -11.66 -4.43 11.64
C TYR A 135 -12.66 -3.45 11.05
N THR A 136 -12.98 -2.41 11.81
CA THR A 136 -13.66 -1.23 11.27
C THR A 136 -12.59 -0.23 10.88
N VAL A 137 -12.56 0.21 9.62
CA VAL A 137 -11.57 1.19 9.15
C VAL A 137 -12.28 2.49 8.86
N SER A 138 -11.81 3.57 9.47
CA SER A 138 -12.27 4.93 9.22
C SER A 138 -11.14 5.74 8.58
N VAL A 139 -11.44 6.40 7.45
CA VAL A 139 -10.52 7.29 6.76
C VAL A 139 -11.02 8.72 6.94
N ARG A 140 -10.16 9.60 7.47
CA ARG A 140 -10.48 11.00 7.78
C ARG A 140 -9.32 11.94 7.52
#